data_AF-A0A7X9E5K8-F1
#
_entry.id   AF-A0A7X9E5K8-F1
#
_cell.length_a   1.000
_cell.length_b   1.000
_cell.length_c   1.000
_cell.angle_alpha   90.00
_cell.angle_beta   90.00
_cell.angle_gamma   90.00
#
_symmetry.space_group_name_H-M   'P 1'
#
loop_
_entity.id
_entity.type
_entity.pdbx_description
1 polymer ?
#
loop_
_entity_poly.entity_id
_entity_poly.type
_entity_poly.pdbx_seq_one_letter_code
_entity_poly.pdbx_strand_id
1 'polypeptide(L)'
;MKIQYRLILFFVLLLWTFGTFYECLIGVFNGLIYAYPVIHKTYSIVCHQDPYKLITISCGTSLVCARCFGIYLGLFFSSALFLFYIPKIKRGITILIIASLP
;
A
#
# COMPACT_ATOMS: atom_id res chain seq x y z
N MET A 1 -8.51 -17.44 -10.93
CA MET A 1 -7.14 -17.52 -10.37
C MET A 1 -7.15 -18.54 -9.23
N LYS A 2 -6.17 -19.44 -9.14
CA LYS A 2 -6.09 -20.39 -8.00
C LYS A 2 -5.92 -19.62 -6.68
N ILE A 3 -6.44 -20.17 -5.58
CA ILE A 3 -6.40 -19.53 -4.26
C ILE A 3 -4.98 -19.19 -3.79
N GLN A 4 -3.99 -20.02 -4.13
CA GLN A 4 -2.58 -19.80 -3.81
C GLN A 4 -2.07 -18.44 -4.30
N TYR A 5 -2.37 -18.07 -5.55
CA TYR A 5 -1.97 -16.77 -6.10
C TYR A 5 -2.72 -15.61 -5.45
N ARG A 6 -3.97 -15.83 -5.01
CA ARG A 6 -4.75 -14.81 -4.30
C ARG A 6 -4.12 -14.51 -2.94
N LEU A 7 -3.70 -15.56 -2.23
CA LEU A 7 -2.96 -15.44 -0.97
C LEU A 7 -1.63 -14.73 -1.17
N ILE A 8 -0.83 -15.14 -2.17
CA ILE A 8 0.45 -14.48 -2.48
C ILE A 8 0.23 -12.99 -2.75
N LEU A 9 -0.75 -12.64 -3.60
CA LEU A 9 -1.08 -11.25 -3.89
C LEU A 9 -1.47 -10.47 -2.63
N PHE A 10 -2.34 -11.06 -1.80
CA PHE A 10 -2.77 -10.45 -0.53
C PHE A 10 -1.59 -10.19 0.40
N PHE A 11 -0.71 -11.18 0.62
CA PHE A 11 0.43 -11.03 1.52
C PHE A 11 1.47 -10.04 1.00
N VAL A 12 1.71 -10.00 -0.31
CA VAL A 12 2.59 -8.98 -0.91
C VAL A 12 2.02 -7.58 -0.69
N LEU A 13 0.73 -7.39 -0.94
CA LEU A 13 0.06 -6.10 -0.74
C LEU A 13 -0.01 -5.71 0.73
N LEU A 14 -0.24 -6.67 1.63
CA LEU A 14 -0.20 -6.46 3.08
C LEU A 14 1.19 -5.96 3.52
N LEU A 15 2.25 -6.65 3.11
CA LEU A 15 3.61 -6.28 3.49
C LEU A 15 3.99 -4.90 2.92
N TRP A 16 3.56 -4.61 1.69
CA TRP A 16 3.78 -3.31 1.06
C TRP A 16 3.00 -2.18 1.74
N THR A 17 1.70 -2.36 2.03
CA THR A 17 0.91 -1.31 2.72
C THR A 17 1.35 -1.12 4.14
N PHE A 18 1.70 -2.17 4.86
CA PHE A 18 2.20 -2.06 6.22
C PHE A 18 3.60 -1.42 6.28
N GLY A 19 4.45 -1.76 5.32
CA GLY A 19 5.80 -1.19 5.19
C GLY A 19 5.83 0.31 4.94
N THR A 20 4.71 0.96 4.57
CA THR A 20 4.67 2.42 4.47
C THR A 20 4.85 3.11 5.81
N PHE A 21 4.57 2.45 6.93
CA PHE A 21 4.76 2.98 8.28
C PHE A 21 6.00 2.39 8.96
N TYR A 22 7.03 2.06 8.18
CA TYR A 22 8.25 1.44 8.71
C TYR A 22 8.92 2.27 9.82
N GLU A 23 8.87 3.61 9.75
CA GLU A 23 9.40 4.47 10.82
C GLU A 23 8.77 4.19 12.18
N CYS A 24 7.46 3.94 12.22
CA CYS A 24 6.77 3.55 13.46
C CYS A 24 7.25 2.21 14.01
N LEU A 25 7.64 1.27 13.15
CA LEU A 25 8.22 -0.01 13.58
C LEU A 25 9.60 0.17 14.20
N ILE A 26 10.40 1.11 13.71
CA ILE A 26 11.71 1.44 14.31
C ILE A 26 11.53 1.94 15.74
N GLY A 27 10.50 2.78 15.99
CA GLY A 27 10.19 3.27 17.33
C GLY A 27 9.84 2.17 18.34
N VAL A 28 9.36 1.01 17.87
CA VAL A 28 9.08 -0.17 18.72
C VAL A 28 10.29 -1.12 18.77
N PHE A 29 11.01 -1.26 17.66
CA PHE A 29 12.15 -2.18 17.49
C PHE A 29 13.35 -1.45 16.89
N ASN A 30 14.19 -0.87 17.75
CA ASN A 30 15.35 -0.07 17.33
C ASN A 30 16.30 -0.79 16.36
N GLY A 31 16.42 -2.12 16.42
CA GLY A 31 17.25 -2.92 15.52
C GLY A 31 16.83 -2.85 14.04
N LEU A 32 15.62 -2.37 13.74
CA LEU A 32 15.13 -2.18 12.38
C LEU A 32 15.77 -0.98 11.66
N ILE A 33 16.44 -0.08 12.39
CA ILE A 33 17.07 1.12 11.81
C ILE A 33 18.08 0.79 10.71
N TYR A 34 18.75 -0.37 10.78
CA TYR A 34 19.74 -0.78 9.77
C TYR A 34 19.14 -1.01 8.38
N ALA A 35 17.89 -1.44 8.29
CA ALA A 35 17.23 -1.66 7.01
C ALA A 35 16.53 -0.39 6.49
N TYR A 36 16.44 0.66 7.31
CA TYR A 36 15.76 1.91 6.94
C TYR A 36 16.26 2.52 5.62
N PRO A 37 17.58 2.65 5.34
CA PRO A 37 18.03 3.26 4.09
C PRO A 37 17.56 2.50 2.84
N VAL A 38 17.54 1.16 2.91
CA VAL A 38 17.11 0.30 1.81
C VAL A 38 15.60 0.41 1.60
N ILE A 39 14.84 0.37 2.69
CA ILE A 39 13.37 0.43 2.65
C ILE A 39 12.93 1.83 2.19
N HIS A 40 13.50 2.88 2.77
CA HIS A 40 13.25 4.27 2.37
C HIS A 40 13.56 4.47 0.89
N LYS A 41 14.70 3.96 0.39
CA LYS A 41 15.05 4.03 -1.04
C LYS A 41 14.04 3.30 -1.90
N THR A 42 13.56 2.13 -1.48
CA THR A 42 12.55 1.35 -2.22
C THR A 42 11.26 2.15 -2.42
N TYR A 43 10.77 2.81 -1.38
CA TYR A 43 9.58 3.67 -1.51
C TYR A 43 9.84 4.97 -2.26
N SER A 44 11.07 5.51 -2.20
CA SER A 44 11.45 6.71 -2.97
C SER A 44 11.38 6.53 -4.49
N ILE A 45 11.45 5.29 -4.98
CA ILE A 45 11.31 4.97 -6.41
C ILE A 45 9.86 5.20 -6.87
N VAL A 46 8.88 5.05 -5.97
CA VAL A 46 7.46 5.09 -6.31
C VAL A 46 6.76 6.37 -5.83
N CYS A 47 7.25 6.96 -4.74
CA CYS A 47 6.71 8.20 -4.20
C CYS A 47 7.83 9.22 -4.02
N HIS A 48 7.63 10.43 -4.54
CA HIS A 48 8.44 11.58 -4.17
C HIS A 48 8.07 11.95 -2.72
N GLN A 49 8.91 11.57 -1.77
CA GLN A 49 8.71 11.68 -0.31
C GLN A 49 8.78 13.14 0.17
N ASP A 50 7.90 13.98 -0.35
CA ASP A 50 7.78 15.39 0.01
C ASP A 50 7.18 15.52 1.42
N PRO A 51 7.91 16.10 2.41
CA PRO A 51 7.50 16.13 3.80
C PRO A 51 6.10 16.72 4.04
N TYR A 52 5.66 17.66 3.21
CA TYR A 52 4.34 18.30 3.34
C TYR A 52 3.18 17.41 2.90
N LYS A 53 3.46 16.28 2.25
CA LYS A 53 2.45 15.35 1.69
C LYS A 53 2.44 13.99 2.39
N LEU A 54 3.42 13.73 3.25
CA LEU A 54 3.51 12.50 4.02
C LEU A 54 2.48 12.49 5.14
N ILE A 55 2.09 11.29 5.56
CA ILE A 55 1.22 11.10 6.72
C ILE A 55 2.13 11.06 7.94
N THR A 56 2.06 12.10 8.76
CA THR A 56 2.80 12.16 10.03
C THR A 56 1.89 11.73 11.17
N ILE A 57 2.33 10.75 11.94
CA ILE A 57 1.69 10.30 13.18
C ILE A 57 2.71 10.36 14.33
N SER A 58 2.27 10.17 15.56
CA SER A 58 3.13 10.33 16.75
C SER A 58 4.39 9.45 16.75
N CYS A 59 4.36 8.31 16.05
CA CYS A 59 5.47 7.37 15.98
C CYS A 59 6.39 7.54 14.76
N GLY A 60 6.11 8.48 13.85
CA GLY A 60 6.94 8.71 12.66
C GLY A 60 6.16 9.22 11.46
N THR A 61 6.87 9.33 10.33
CA THR A 61 6.32 9.71 9.04
C THR A 61 6.16 8.50 8.12
N SER A 62 5.11 8.50 7.31
CA SER A 62 4.94 7.46 6.30
C SER A 62 5.98 7.62 5.18
N LEU A 63 6.42 6.49 4.62
CA LEU A 63 7.36 6.47 3.49
C LEU A 63 6.73 6.82 2.14
N VAL A 64 5.41 7.04 2.10
CA VAL A 64 4.66 7.44 0.92
C VAL A 64 3.63 8.51 1.28
N CYS A 65 3.28 9.36 0.31
CA CYS A 65 2.26 10.40 0.51
C CYS A 65 0.85 9.81 0.69
N ALA A 66 -0.06 10.61 1.24
CA ALA A 66 -1.45 10.19 1.50
C ALA A 66 -2.17 9.66 0.25
N ARG A 67 -1.90 10.23 -0.93
CA ARG A 67 -2.47 9.75 -2.21
C ARG A 67 -1.99 8.34 -2.55
N CYS A 68 -0.68 8.10 -2.53
CA CYS A 68 -0.10 6.79 -2.82
C CYS A 68 -0.57 5.76 -1.80
N PHE A 69 -0.61 6.13 -0.52
CA PHE A 69 -1.16 5.28 0.54
C PHE A 69 -2.61 4.88 0.24
N GLY A 70 -3.47 5.83 -0.15
CA GLY A 70 -4.86 5.54 -0.53
C GLY A 70 -4.98 4.54 -1.68
N ILE A 71 -4.14 4.66 -2.72
CA ILE A 71 -4.10 3.71 -3.85
C ILE A 71 -3.71 2.31 -3.36
N TYR A 72 -2.65 2.20 -2.57
CA TYR A 72 -2.19 0.90 -2.05
C TYR A 72 -3.19 0.28 -1.08
N LEU A 73 -3.82 1.10 -0.24
CA LEU A 73 -4.86 0.68 0.68
C LEU A 73 -6.08 0.14 -0.08
N GLY A 74 -6.50 0.84 -1.15
CA GLY A 74 -7.58 0.39 -2.03
C GLY A 74 -7.26 -0.93 -2.74
N LEU A 75 -6.03 -1.11 -3.23
CA LEU A 75 -5.57 -2.37 -3.82
C LEU A 75 -5.53 -3.50 -2.78
N PHE A 76 -5.03 -3.22 -1.58
CA PHE A 76 -5.01 -4.18 -0.48
C PHE A 76 -6.43 -4.64 -0.11
N PHE A 77 -7.36 -3.72 0.12
CA PHE A 77 -8.77 -4.06 0.39
C PHE A 77 -9.41 -4.84 -0.76
N SER A 78 -9.15 -4.45 -2.00
CA SER A 78 -9.63 -5.17 -3.18
C SER A 78 -9.09 -6.60 -3.20
N SER A 79 -7.82 -6.81 -2.85
CA SER A 79 -7.21 -8.14 -2.76
C SER A 79 -7.80 -8.98 -1.62
N ALA A 80 -8.15 -8.35 -0.49
CA ALA A 80 -8.80 -9.00 0.64
C ALA A 80 -10.21 -9.49 0.26
N LEU A 81 -11.01 -8.61 -0.39
CA LEU A 81 -12.31 -9.00 -0.95
C LEU A 81 -12.14 -10.11 -1.99
N PHE A 82 -11.09 -10.03 -2.81
CA PHE A 82 -10.78 -11.04 -3.80
C PHE A 82 -10.34 -12.37 -3.19
N LEU A 83 -10.00 -12.49 -1.90
CA LEU A 83 -9.77 -13.82 -1.30
C LEU A 83 -11.06 -14.63 -1.24
N PHE A 84 -12.15 -13.98 -0.80
CA PHE A 84 -13.43 -14.63 -0.52
C PHE A 84 -14.40 -14.57 -1.70
N TYR A 85 -14.31 -13.54 -2.52
CA TYR A 85 -15.26 -13.27 -3.58
C TYR A 85 -14.57 -13.14 -4.95
N ILE A 86 -15.19 -13.70 -5.99
CA ILE A 86 -14.77 -13.44 -7.39
C ILE A 86 -15.91 -12.66 -8.04
N PRO A 87 -15.80 -11.32 -8.15
CA PRO A 87 -16.83 -10.57 -8.83
C PRO A 87 -16.90 -11.02 -10.29
N LYS A 88 -18.11 -11.39 -10.76
CA LYS A 88 -18.38 -11.58 -12.18
C LYS A 88 -18.53 -10.19 -12.81
N ILE A 89 -17.41 -9.52 -13.03
CA ILE A 89 -17.41 -8.19 -13.65
C ILE A 89 -17.84 -8.33 -15.10
N LYS A 90 -19.04 -7.86 -15.43
CA LYS A 90 -19.41 -7.56 -16.81
C LYS A 90 -18.58 -6.34 -17.23
N ARG A 91 -17.78 -6.46 -18.28
CA ARG A 91 -16.92 -5.38 -18.81
C ARG A 91 -17.80 -4.29 -19.43
N GLY A 92 -18.41 -3.44 -18.60
CA GLY A 92 -19.10 -2.23 -19.01
C GLY A 92 -18.16 -1.04 -18.93
N ILE A 93 -17.98 -0.32 -20.03
CA ILE A 93 -17.10 0.86 -20.12
C ILE A 93 -17.55 1.95 -19.13
N THR A 94 -18.84 1.99 -18.77
CA THR A 94 -19.44 2.92 -17.82
C THR A 94 -18.77 2.93 -16.44
N ILE A 95 -18.30 1.76 -15.95
CA ILE A 95 -17.63 1.68 -14.64
C ILE A 95 -16.27 2.37 -14.69
N LEU A 96 -15.54 2.25 -15.82
CA LEU A 96 -14.26 2.94 -16.02
C LEU A 96 -14.46 4.45 -16.14
N ILE A 97 -15.52 4.89 -16.80
CA ILE A 97 -15.85 6.32 -16.93
C ILE A 97 -16.16 6.91 -15.54
N ILE A 98 -16.99 6.24 -14.73
CA ILE A 98 -17.31 6.69 -13.36
C ILE A 98 -16.05 6.74 -12.49
N ALA A 99 -15.19 5.74 -12.56
CA ALA A 99 -13.94 5.72 -11.79
C ALA A 99 -12.89 6.73 -12.27
N SER A 100 -13.05 7.29 -13.47
CA SER A 100 -12.15 8.30 -14.05
C SER A 100 -12.58 9.75 -13.80
N LEU A 101 -13.77 9.97 -13.26
CA LEU A 101 -14.22 11.31 -12.87
C LEU A 101 -13.42 11.77 -11.64
N PRO A 102 -12.84 12.99 -11.70
CA PRO A 102 -11.97 13.53 -10.65
C PRO A 102 -12.70 13.85 -9.34
#